data_AF-A0A3B8V5W9-F1
#
_entry.id   AF-A0A3B8V5W9-F1
#
_cell.length_a   1.000
_cell.length_b   1.000
_cell.length_c   1.000
_cell.angle_alpha   90.00
_cell.angle_beta   90.00
_cell.angle_gamma   90.00
#
_symmetry.space_group_name_H-M   'P 1'
#
loop_
_entity.id
_entity.type
_entity.pdbx_description
1 polymer ?
#
loop_
_entity_poly.entity_id
_entity_poly.type
_entity_poly.pdbx_seq_one_letter_code
_entity_poly.pdbx_strand_id
1 'polypeptide(L)'
;MDSRKNKKKIIRELLHESDKELTDDELLAEILDTSVVENSEKNEKLSFGQKAADAVARFAGSWAFIFSFVAVMIIWMVANIILATNAFDAYPFILLNLVLSCIAAVQAPLIMMSQNRQEAKDRKRAENDYRVNLKSEFVIDALYAKLEKTEETQKKILKLLEEMTAENVHEKNNTAGEK
;
A
#
# COMPACT_ATOMS: atom_id res chain seq x y z
N MET A 1 13.93 21.40 -22.00
CA MET A 1 13.80 19.93 -22.13
C MET A 1 12.46 19.54 -21.53
N ASP A 2 11.67 18.76 -22.26
CA ASP A 2 10.21 18.88 -22.38
C ASP A 2 9.43 18.15 -21.25
N SER A 3 9.19 18.82 -20.11
CA SER A 3 8.45 18.27 -18.95
C SER A 3 7.03 17.77 -19.31
N ARG A 4 6.38 18.41 -20.30
CA ARG A 4 5.06 18.00 -20.81
C ARG A 4 5.08 16.62 -21.49
N LYS A 5 6.17 16.24 -22.16
CA LYS A 5 6.31 14.92 -22.79
C LYS A 5 6.45 13.80 -21.74
N ASN A 6 7.16 14.07 -20.65
CA ASN A 6 7.26 13.13 -19.54
C ASN A 6 5.92 12.98 -18.82
N LYS A 7 5.19 14.08 -18.60
CA LYS A 7 3.84 14.09 -18.02
C LYS A 7 2.85 13.23 -18.83
N LYS A 8 2.80 13.41 -20.16
CA LYS A 8 1.95 12.59 -21.05
C LYS A 8 2.35 11.11 -21.05
N LYS A 9 3.64 10.79 -20.92
CA LYS A 9 4.13 9.41 -20.90
C LYS A 9 3.73 8.67 -19.62
N ILE A 10 3.87 9.32 -18.46
CA ILE A 10 3.50 8.77 -17.15
C ILE A 10 1.98 8.55 -17.08
N ILE A 11 1.19 9.49 -17.59
CA ILE A 11 -0.28 9.37 -17.66
C ILE A 11 -0.71 8.18 -18.54
N ARG A 12 -0.07 7.97 -19.70
CA ARG A 12 -0.37 6.87 -20.60
C ARG A 12 -0.01 5.49 -20.01
N GLU A 13 1.03 5.44 -19.18
CA GLU A 13 1.48 4.23 -18.49
C GLU A 13 0.62 3.91 -17.26
N LEU A 14 0.03 4.92 -16.61
CA LEU A 14 -0.89 4.75 -15.48
C LEU A 14 -2.32 4.38 -15.91
N LEU A 15 -2.74 4.71 -17.13
CA LEU A 15 -4.14 4.57 -17.55
C LEU A 15 -4.51 3.25 -18.23
N HIS A 16 -3.59 2.52 -18.88
CA HIS A 16 -3.84 1.23 -19.57
C HIS A 16 -5.18 1.08 -20.37
N GLU A 17 -5.89 2.16 -20.66
CA GLU A 17 -7.01 2.21 -21.58
C GLU A 17 -7.30 3.66 -21.97
N SER A 18 -7.63 3.83 -23.24
CA SER A 18 -8.20 5.02 -23.88
C SER A 18 -7.26 6.18 -24.24
N ASP A 19 -6.85 6.12 -25.51
CA ASP A 19 -6.27 7.15 -26.36
C ASP A 19 -7.26 8.32 -26.59
N LYS A 20 -7.38 9.24 -25.64
CA LYS A 20 -8.18 10.47 -25.80
C LYS A 20 -7.40 11.68 -25.30
N GLU A 21 -7.20 12.68 -26.16
CA GLU A 21 -6.65 13.98 -25.76
C GLU A 21 -7.63 14.66 -24.80
N LEU A 22 -7.34 14.55 -23.50
CA LEU A 22 -8.17 15.03 -22.41
C LEU A 22 -7.66 16.39 -21.91
N THR A 23 -8.58 17.31 -21.61
CA THR A 23 -8.27 18.64 -21.03
C THR A 23 -7.94 18.49 -19.54
N ASP A 24 -7.07 19.33 -18.97
CA ASP A 24 -6.58 19.21 -17.58
C ASP A 24 -7.70 19.09 -16.52
N ASP A 25 -8.88 19.68 -16.77
CA ASP A 25 -10.05 19.62 -15.87
C ASP A 25 -10.81 18.28 -15.95
N GLU A 26 -10.93 17.67 -17.13
CA GLU A 26 -11.52 16.33 -17.25
C GLU A 26 -10.54 15.25 -16.75
N LEU A 27 -9.22 15.45 -16.90
CA LEU A 27 -8.20 14.60 -16.26
C LEU A 27 -8.31 14.62 -14.74
N LEU A 28 -8.58 15.79 -14.16
CA LEU A 28 -8.78 15.96 -12.73
C LEU A 28 -10.07 15.24 -12.27
N ALA A 29 -11.16 15.39 -13.04
CA ALA A 29 -12.42 14.71 -12.78
C ALA A 29 -12.26 13.19 -12.85
N GLU A 30 -11.56 12.67 -13.85
CA GLU A 30 -11.31 11.23 -14.03
C GLU A 30 -10.44 10.64 -12.90
N ILE A 31 -9.40 11.37 -12.48
CA ILE A 31 -8.54 10.96 -11.35
C ILE A 31 -9.29 10.99 -10.02
N LEU A 32 -10.27 11.89 -9.86
CA LEU A 32 -11.14 11.98 -8.68
C LEU A 32 -12.24 10.92 -8.69
N ASP A 33 -12.82 10.64 -9.86
CA ASP A 33 -13.88 9.65 -10.06
C ASP A 33 -13.36 8.22 -10.06
N THR A 34 -12.11 8.01 -10.51
CA THR A 34 -11.35 6.78 -10.26
C THR A 34 -11.07 6.67 -8.77
N SER A 35 -12.03 6.10 -8.06
CA SER A 35 -11.86 5.60 -6.71
C SER A 35 -10.81 4.45 -6.76
N VAL A 36 -9.55 4.81 -6.55
CA VAL A 36 -8.40 3.87 -6.43
C VAL A 36 -8.63 2.81 -5.33
N VAL A 37 -9.69 2.97 -4.53
CA VAL A 37 -10.14 2.02 -3.51
C VAL A 37 -10.80 0.77 -4.11
N GLU A 38 -11.31 0.79 -5.34
CA GLU A 38 -12.25 -0.26 -5.78
C GLU A 38 -11.65 -1.61 -6.21
N ASN A 39 -10.32 -1.79 -6.22
CA ASN A 39 -9.72 -3.04 -6.74
C ASN A 39 -8.64 -3.72 -5.87
N SER A 40 -8.49 -3.35 -4.60
CA SER A 40 -7.59 -4.12 -3.71
C SER A 40 -8.30 -5.29 -2.99
N GLU A 41 -9.63 -5.20 -2.81
CA GLU A 41 -10.39 -6.18 -2.02
C GLU A 41 -11.48 -6.95 -2.78
N LYS A 42 -11.68 -6.70 -4.08
CA LYS A 42 -12.66 -7.47 -4.87
C LYS A 42 -12.09 -8.85 -5.24
N ASN A 43 -12.40 -9.81 -4.38
CA ASN A 43 -12.85 -11.15 -4.75
C ASN A 43 -11.81 -12.12 -5.36
N GLU A 44 -10.70 -12.37 -4.67
CA GLU A 44 -10.20 -13.76 -4.69
C GLU A 44 -11.05 -14.57 -3.70
N LYS A 45 -12.00 -15.34 -4.23
CA LYS A 45 -12.62 -16.42 -3.47
C LYS A 45 -11.50 -17.39 -3.07
N LEU A 46 -10.93 -17.17 -1.89
CA LEU A 46 -9.89 -18.02 -1.32
C LEU A 46 -10.39 -19.45 -1.37
N SER A 47 -9.75 -20.26 -2.21
CA SER A 47 -10.04 -21.70 -2.30
C SER A 47 -9.92 -22.31 -0.90
N PHE A 48 -10.73 -23.32 -0.58
CA PHE A 48 -10.67 -24.00 0.72
C PHE A 48 -9.24 -24.42 1.09
N GLY A 49 -8.42 -24.80 0.09
CA GLY A 49 -7.01 -25.11 0.28
C GLY A 49 -6.15 -23.91 0.69
N GLN A 50 -6.43 -22.71 0.17
CA GLN A 50 -5.70 -21.48 0.53
C GLN A 50 -6.04 -21.05 1.97
N LYS A 51 -7.31 -21.19 2.40
CA LYS A 51 -7.71 -20.92 3.79
C LYS A 51 -7.09 -21.92 4.77
N ALA A 52 -7.06 -23.20 4.41
CA ALA A 52 -6.42 -24.23 5.22
C ALA A 52 -4.90 -24.01 5.33
N ALA A 53 -4.24 -23.68 4.22
CA ALA A 53 -2.82 -23.36 4.20
C ALA A 53 -2.49 -22.12 5.06
N ASP A 54 -3.32 -21.09 5.02
CA ASP A 54 -3.16 -19.90 5.88
C ASP A 54 -3.34 -20.21 7.36
N ALA A 55 -4.32 -21.04 7.72
CA ALA A 55 -4.51 -21.48 9.08
C ALA A 55 -3.33 -22.31 9.59
N VAL A 56 -2.83 -23.26 8.78
CA VAL A 56 -1.66 -24.09 9.11
C VAL A 56 -0.39 -23.24 9.21
N ALA A 57 -0.15 -22.29 8.30
CA ALA A 57 1.01 -21.41 8.36
C ALA A 57 1.01 -20.52 9.61
N ARG A 58 -0.16 -19.97 9.99
CA ARG A 58 -0.31 -19.18 11.22
C ARG A 58 -0.11 -20.02 12.48
N PHE A 59 -0.56 -21.27 12.48
CA PHE A 59 -0.39 -22.18 13.60
C PHE A 59 1.06 -22.65 13.74
N ALA A 60 1.69 -23.08 12.63
CA ALA A 60 3.07 -23.56 12.59
C ALA A 60 4.11 -22.46 12.92
N GLY A 61 3.77 -21.19 12.69
CA GLY A 61 4.61 -20.04 13.05
C GLY A 61 4.48 -19.54 14.49
N SER A 62 3.67 -20.20 15.33
CA SER A 62 3.43 -19.78 16.71
C SER A 62 4.46 -20.35 17.70
N TRP A 63 4.86 -19.54 18.68
CA TRP A 63 5.69 -19.99 19.80
C TRP A 63 5.06 -21.14 20.59
N ALA A 64 3.73 -21.15 20.73
CA ALA A 64 3.02 -22.23 21.43
C ALA A 64 3.14 -23.58 20.69
N PHE A 65 3.20 -23.57 19.36
CA PHE A 65 3.38 -24.78 18.56
C PHE A 65 4.77 -25.39 18.79
N ILE A 66 5.81 -24.57 18.83
CA ILE A 66 7.19 -25.01 19.08
C ILE A 66 7.29 -25.72 20.44
N PHE A 67 6.76 -25.11 21.51
CA PHE A 67 6.78 -25.72 22.83
C PHE A 67 5.96 -27.01 22.91
N SER A 68 4.76 -27.04 22.30
CA SER A 68 3.95 -28.25 22.24
C SER A 68 4.65 -29.38 21.47
N PHE A 69 5.33 -29.06 20.38
CA PHE A 69 6.05 -30.02 19.56
C PHE A 69 7.23 -30.65 20.33
N VAL A 70 8.02 -29.82 21.01
CA VAL A 70 9.11 -30.29 21.88
C VAL A 70 8.57 -31.16 23.02
N ALA A 71 7.46 -30.77 23.65
CA ALA A 71 6.84 -31.57 24.71
C ALA A 71 6.40 -32.95 24.21
N VAL A 72 5.79 -33.05 23.04
CA VAL A 72 5.40 -34.33 22.42
C VAL A 72 6.63 -35.21 22.14
N MET A 73 7.74 -34.63 21.65
CA MET A 73 8.98 -35.40 21.47
C MET A 73 9.52 -35.94 22.79
N ILE A 74 9.52 -35.14 23.86
CA ILE A 74 9.97 -35.58 25.19
C ILE A 74 9.07 -36.72 25.70
N ILE A 75 7.75 -36.57 25.58
CA ILE A 75 6.79 -37.61 25.97
C ILE A 75 7.04 -38.90 25.19
N TRP A 76 7.28 -38.82 23.88
CA TRP A 76 7.59 -39.97 23.03
C TRP A 76 8.86 -40.70 23.47
N MET A 77 9.93 -39.95 23.73
CA MET A 77 11.19 -40.51 24.22
C MET A 77 11.01 -41.20 25.57
N VAL A 78 10.34 -40.54 26.52
CA VAL A 78 10.09 -41.08 27.87
C VAL A 78 9.22 -42.34 27.80
N ALA A 79 8.15 -42.34 26.99
CA ALA A 79 7.27 -43.50 26.82
C ALA A 79 8.02 -44.72 26.27
N ASN A 80 8.89 -44.53 25.27
CA ASN A 80 9.68 -45.62 24.69
C ASN A 80 10.78 -46.12 25.64
N ILE A 81 11.38 -45.24 26.45
CA ILE A 81 12.35 -45.64 27.49
C ILE A 81 11.67 -46.51 28.55
N ILE A 82 10.48 -46.13 29.03
CA ILE A 82 9.74 -46.87 30.06
C ILE A 82 9.29 -48.25 29.54
N LEU A 83 8.91 -48.34 28.26
CA LEU A 83 8.49 -49.60 27.66
C LEU A 83 9.63 -50.60 27.46
N ALA A 84 10.89 -50.16 27.52
CA ALA A 84 12.15 -50.92 27.51
C ALA A 84 12.18 -52.20 26.65
N THR A 85 11.51 -53.27 27.10
CA THR A 85 11.45 -54.60 26.47
C THR A 85 10.42 -54.70 25.31
N ASN A 86 9.40 -53.83 25.28
CA ASN A 86 8.39 -53.74 24.21
C ASN A 86 8.44 -52.38 23.49
N ALA A 87 9.57 -51.68 23.53
CA ALA A 87 9.71 -50.35 22.94
C ALA A 87 9.51 -50.41 21.41
N PHE A 88 8.59 -49.59 20.91
CA PHE A 88 8.33 -49.46 19.48
C PHE A 88 9.45 -48.69 18.76
N ASP A 89 10.12 -47.79 19.48
CA ASP A 89 11.26 -46.99 19.01
C ASP A 89 12.35 -46.96 20.11
N ALA A 90 13.11 -48.06 20.23
CA ALA A 90 14.20 -48.16 21.21
C ALA A 90 15.34 -47.20 20.89
N TYR A 91 16.11 -46.79 21.91
CA TYR A 91 17.30 -45.96 21.73
C TYR A 91 18.23 -46.62 20.68
N PRO A 92 18.62 -45.93 19.59
CA PRO A 92 18.74 -44.47 19.44
C PRO A 92 17.57 -43.72 18.74
N PHE A 93 16.33 -44.21 18.81
CA PHE A 93 15.11 -43.57 18.26
C PHE A 93 15.13 -43.38 16.72
N ILE A 94 15.24 -44.48 15.97
CA ILE A 94 15.29 -44.46 14.50
C ILE A 94 14.02 -43.85 13.89
N LEU A 95 12.84 -44.15 14.44
CA LEU A 95 11.57 -43.71 13.86
C LEU A 95 11.36 -42.22 14.09
N LEU A 96 11.64 -41.74 15.30
CA LEU A 96 11.61 -40.30 15.61
C LEU A 96 12.53 -39.53 14.67
N ASN A 97 13.76 -40.01 14.46
CA ASN A 97 14.73 -39.36 13.59
C ASN A 97 14.26 -39.34 12.12
N LEU A 98 13.70 -40.44 11.63
CA LEU A 98 13.14 -40.52 10.28
C LEU A 98 12.00 -39.50 10.07
N VAL A 99 11.09 -39.42 11.03
CA VAL A 99 9.96 -38.47 10.98
C VAL A 99 10.46 -37.02 11.00
N LEU A 100 11.39 -36.69 11.90
CA LEU A 100 11.97 -35.35 11.98
C LEU A 100 12.70 -34.95 10.70
N SER A 101 13.46 -35.88 10.11
CA SER A 101 14.15 -35.65 8.84
C SER A 101 13.17 -35.38 7.70
N CYS A 102 12.05 -36.12 7.66
CA CYS A 102 10.99 -35.89 6.67
C CYS A 102 10.32 -34.51 6.85
N ILE A 103 9.99 -34.14 8.09
CA ILE A 103 9.40 -32.82 8.40
C ILE A 103 10.34 -31.70 7.97
N ALA A 104 11.63 -31.79 8.33
CA ALA A 104 12.64 -30.80 7.98
C ALA A 104 12.80 -30.65 6.46
N ALA A 105 12.77 -31.76 5.70
CA ALA A 105 12.88 -31.75 4.25
C ALA A 105 11.72 -30.99 3.57
N VAL A 106 10.50 -31.11 4.10
CA VAL A 106 9.31 -30.41 3.60
C VAL A 106 9.24 -28.95 4.11
N GLN A 107 9.97 -28.62 5.17
CA GLN A 107 9.91 -27.32 5.82
C GLN A 107 10.45 -26.18 4.93
N ALA A 108 11.58 -26.38 4.25
CA ALA A 108 12.20 -25.31 3.45
C ALA A 108 11.35 -24.87 2.25
N PRO A 109 10.77 -25.78 1.43
CA PRO A 109 9.84 -25.40 0.37
C PRO A 109 8.56 -24.75 0.89
N LEU A 110 8.02 -25.21 2.03
CA LEU A 110 6.82 -24.63 2.64
C LEU A 110 7.10 -23.18 3.08
N ILE A 111 8.24 -22.94 3.74
CA ILE A 111 8.69 -21.60 4.10
C ILE A 111 8.85 -20.75 2.84
N MET A 112 9.52 -21.26 1.80
CA MET A 112 9.72 -20.54 0.53
C MET A 112 8.39 -20.20 -0.17
N MET A 113 7.41 -21.10 -0.17
CA MET A 113 6.07 -20.83 -0.70
C MET A 113 5.35 -19.75 0.11
N SER A 114 5.50 -19.77 1.44
CA SER A 114 4.92 -18.74 2.31
C SER A 114 5.57 -17.37 2.10
N GLN A 115 6.89 -17.34 1.89
CA GLN A 115 7.67 -16.14 1.58
C GLN A 115 7.29 -15.57 0.21
N ASN A 116 7.32 -16.38 -0.85
CA ASN A 116 6.93 -15.96 -2.21
C ASN A 116 5.54 -15.31 -2.24
N ARG A 117 4.60 -15.83 -1.45
CA ARG A 117 3.24 -15.27 -1.34
C ARG A 117 3.21 -13.94 -0.59
N GLN A 118 4.00 -13.81 0.48
CA GLN A 118 4.12 -12.55 1.21
C GLN A 118 4.78 -11.47 0.35
N GLU A 119 5.87 -11.81 -0.34
CA GLU A 119 6.55 -10.91 -1.29
C GLU A 119 5.64 -10.45 -2.44
N ALA A 120 4.77 -11.33 -2.95
CA ALA A 120 3.80 -10.94 -3.97
C ALA A 120 2.79 -9.90 -3.44
N LYS A 121 2.34 -10.03 -2.19
CA LYS A 121 1.47 -9.05 -1.53
C LYS A 121 2.22 -7.73 -1.27
N ASP A 122 3.44 -7.82 -0.78
CA ASP A 122 4.27 -6.66 -0.47
C ASP A 122 4.62 -5.88 -1.74
N ARG A 123 4.89 -6.57 -2.86
CA ARG A 123 5.11 -5.94 -4.17
C ARG A 123 3.89 -5.17 -4.66
N LYS A 124 2.69 -5.77 -4.59
CA LYS A 124 1.44 -5.08 -4.95
C LYS A 124 1.20 -3.85 -4.08
N ARG A 125 1.49 -3.95 -2.77
CA ARG A 125 1.37 -2.83 -1.84
C ARG A 125 2.33 -1.70 -2.21
N ALA A 126 3.59 -2.02 -2.50
CA ALA A 126 4.59 -1.05 -2.93
C ALA A 126 4.21 -0.35 -4.25
N GLU A 127 3.65 -1.09 -5.22
CA GLU A 127 3.13 -0.50 -6.47
C GLU A 127 1.98 0.46 -6.20
N ASN A 128 1.04 0.09 -5.32
CA ASN A 128 -0.06 0.98 -4.95
C ASN A 128 0.43 2.24 -4.22
N ASP A 129 1.36 2.08 -3.28
CA ASP A 129 1.95 3.22 -2.55
C ASP A 129 2.69 4.16 -3.52
N TYR A 130 3.37 3.62 -4.53
CA TYR A 130 3.99 4.40 -5.61
C TYR A 130 2.95 5.21 -6.41
N ARG A 131 1.83 4.59 -6.80
CA ARG A 131 0.74 5.27 -7.51
C ARG A 131 0.10 6.39 -6.68
N VAL A 132 -0.12 6.15 -5.39
CA VAL A 132 -0.65 7.16 -4.46
C VAL A 132 0.34 8.33 -4.30
N ASN A 133 1.64 8.04 -4.23
CA ASN A 133 2.66 9.08 -4.14
C ASN A 133 2.67 9.97 -5.39
N LEU A 134 2.66 9.39 -6.60
CA LEU A 134 2.56 10.13 -7.85
C LEU A 134 1.27 10.98 -7.94
N LYS A 135 0.13 10.42 -7.51
CA LYS A 135 -1.13 11.17 -7.45
C LYS A 135 -1.03 12.36 -6.49
N SER A 136 -0.36 12.18 -5.35
CA SER A 136 -0.17 13.25 -4.36
C SER A 136 0.70 14.38 -4.92
N GLU A 137 1.78 14.05 -5.64
CA GLU A 137 2.61 15.02 -6.35
C GLU A 137 1.78 15.85 -7.34
N PHE A 138 0.95 15.20 -8.17
CA PHE A 138 0.08 15.90 -9.12
C PHE A 138 -0.96 16.81 -8.44
N VAL A 139 -1.55 16.36 -7.33
CA VAL A 139 -2.51 17.17 -6.56
C VAL A 139 -1.82 18.40 -5.96
N ILE A 140 -0.57 18.25 -5.47
CA ILE A 140 0.22 19.38 -4.95
C ILE A 140 0.48 20.40 -6.07
N ASP A 141 0.90 19.98 -7.26
CA ASP A 141 1.10 20.88 -8.41
C ASP A 141 -0.20 21.63 -8.78
N ALA A 142 -1.33 20.93 -8.79
CA ALA A 142 -2.63 21.53 -9.07
C ALA A 142 -3.04 22.55 -7.98
N LEU A 143 -2.74 22.27 -6.71
CA LEU A 143 -2.96 23.20 -5.61
C LEU A 143 -2.07 24.44 -5.72
N TYR A 144 -0.80 24.28 -6.11
CA TYR A 144 0.10 25.41 -6.37
C TYR A 144 -0.45 26.33 -7.46
N ALA A 145 -0.91 25.77 -8.59
CA ALA A 145 -1.50 26.56 -9.66
C ALA A 145 -2.77 27.32 -9.23
N LYS A 146 -3.63 26.70 -8.41
CA LYS A 146 -4.80 27.39 -7.84
C LYS A 146 -4.41 28.50 -6.86
N LEU A 147 -3.35 28.29 -6.07
CA LEU A 147 -2.86 29.28 -5.12
C LEU A 147 -2.32 30.52 -5.86
N GLU A 148 -1.53 30.31 -6.91
CA GLU A 148 -1.01 31.40 -7.75
C GLU A 148 -2.14 32.23 -8.38
N LYS A 149 -3.16 31.56 -8.94
CA LYS A 149 -4.35 32.24 -9.48
C LYS A 149 -5.12 33.05 -8.42
N THR A 150 -5.17 32.54 -7.19
CA THR A 150 -5.81 33.24 -6.06
C THR A 150 -4.99 34.45 -5.65
N GLU A 151 -3.66 34.33 -5.60
CA GLU A 151 -2.74 35.43 -5.31
C GLU A 151 -2.84 36.55 -6.36
N GLU A 152 -2.89 36.20 -7.64
CA GLU A 152 -3.11 37.17 -8.72
C GLU A 152 -4.43 37.93 -8.55
N THR A 153 -5.49 37.22 -8.18
CA THR A 153 -6.81 37.82 -7.94
C THR A 153 -6.76 38.76 -6.74
N GLN A 154 -6.10 38.37 -5.65
CA GLN A 154 -5.88 39.22 -4.47
C GLN A 154 -5.09 40.48 -4.81
N LYS A 155 -4.02 40.37 -5.62
CA LYS A 155 -3.24 41.53 -6.09
C LYS A 155 -4.09 42.50 -6.91
N LYS A 156 -4.97 41.98 -7.78
CA LYS A 156 -5.90 42.83 -8.56
C LYS A 156 -6.89 43.55 -7.66
N ILE A 157 -7.46 42.87 -6.66
CA ILE A 157 -8.37 43.48 -5.68
C ILE A 157 -7.64 44.58 -4.88
N LEU A 158 -6.42 44.33 -4.43
CA LEU A 158 -5.59 45.31 -3.72
C LEU A 158 -5.36 46.57 -4.55
N LYS A 159 -5.01 46.44 -5.83
CA LYS A 159 -4.86 47.58 -6.74
C LYS A 159 -6.15 48.38 -6.91
N LEU A 160 -7.28 47.70 -7.09
CA LEU A 160 -8.59 48.36 -7.21
C LEU A 160 -8.96 49.11 -5.92
N LEU A 161 -8.62 48.57 -4.74
CA LEU A 161 -8.83 49.27 -3.48
C LEU A 161 -7.93 50.51 -3.35
N GLU A 162 -6.66 50.42 -3.74
CA GLU A 162 -5.73 51.56 -3.75
C GLU A 162 -6.24 52.69 -4.67
N GLU A 163 -6.64 52.36 -5.90
CA GLU A 163 -7.21 53.31 -6.86
C GLU A 163 -8.48 53.97 -6.32
N MET A 164 -9.40 53.19 -5.77
CA MET A 164 -10.65 53.69 -5.20
C MET A 164 -10.41 54.59 -3.97
N THR A 165 -9.42 54.26 -3.12
CA THR A 165 -9.04 55.15 -2.00
C THR A 165 -8.39 56.45 -2.47
N ALA A 166 -7.57 56.42 -3.53
CA ALA A 166 -6.95 57.61 -4.10
C ALA A 166 -7.98 58.57 -4.72
N GLU A 167 -8.97 58.04 -5.44
CA GLU A 167 -10.08 58.84 -5.99
C GLU A 167 -10.93 59.49 -4.89
N ASN A 168 -11.30 58.73 -3.85
CA ASN A 168 -12.08 59.26 -2.72
C ASN A 168 -11.34 60.38 -1.96
N VAL A 169 -10.01 60.33 -1.87
CA VAL A 169 -9.19 61.40 -1.27
C VAL A 169 -9.17 62.64 -2.16
N HIS A 170 -9.07 62.48 -3.47
CA HIS A 170 -9.15 63.58 -4.43
C HIS A 170 -10.52 64.28 -4.40
N GLU A 171 -11.60 63.52 -4.32
CA GLU A 171 -12.97 64.06 -4.27
C GLU A 171 -13.27 64.81 -2.95
N LYS A 172 -12.77 64.30 -1.82
CA LYS A 172 -12.84 65.01 -0.52
C LYS A 172 -12.06 66.33 -0.52
N ASN A 173 -10.89 66.37 -1.14
CA ASN A 173 -10.08 67.59 -1.19
C ASN A 173 -10.69 68.66 -2.11
N ASN A 174 -11.38 68.26 -3.18
CA ASN A 174 -12.03 69.19 -4.09
C ASN A 174 -13.30 69.81 -3.46
N THR A 175 -14.09 69.02 -2.71
CA THR A 175 -15.30 69.49 -2.02
C THR A 175 -15.02 70.31 -0.76
N ALA A 176 -13.83 70.19 -0.15
CA ALA A 176 -13.40 71.02 0.97
C ALA A 176 -12.85 72.40 0.53
N GLY A 177 -12.46 72.57 -0.73
CA GLY A 177 -11.96 73.83 -1.29
C GLY A 177 -13.03 74.79 -1.82
N GLU A 178 -14.27 74.34 -1.97
CA GLU A 178 -15.41 75.16 -2.44
C GLU A 178 -16.26 75.76 -1.30
N LYS A 179 -15.82 75.69 -0.04
CA LYS A 179 -16.47 76.35 1.11
C LYS A 179 -15.55 77.39 1.73
#